data_AF-A0A0V1HZT6-F1
#
_entry.id   AF-A0A0V1HZT6-F1
#
_cell.length_a   1.000
_cell.length_b   1.000
_cell.length_c   1.000
_cell.angle_alpha   90.00
_cell.angle_beta   90.00
_cell.angle_gamma   90.00
#
_symmetry.space_group_name_H-M   'P 1'
#
loop_
_entity.id
_entity.type
_entity.pdbx_description
1 polymer ?
#
loop_
_entity_poly.entity_id
_entity_poly.type
_entity_poly.pdbx_seq_one_letter_code
_entity_poly.pdbx_strand_id
1 'polypeptide(L)'
;MHVLWRQRRSWLEEDGLIWRYFRGLTTEEGAKQALVPRDIRNEVMPCMHDSRYAGHLGERQTLARVKSRFYWPRMSGDVQTWCRTCTQCARRKVPTKNNRAPM
;
A
#
# COMPACT_ATOMS: atom_id res chain seq x y z
N MET A 1 -25.58 -10.65 -33.40
CA MET A 1 -24.72 -9.52 -33.81
C MET A 1 -24.77 -8.46 -32.73
N HIS A 2 -23.63 -7.78 -32.48
CA HIS A 2 -23.39 -6.72 -31.48
C HIS A 2 -23.39 -7.21 -30.01
N VAL A 3 -22.36 -7.03 -29.19
CA VAL A 3 -21.33 -5.98 -29.16
C VAL A 3 -20.06 -6.53 -28.48
N LEU A 4 -18.99 -6.68 -29.27
CA LEU A 4 -17.63 -6.48 -28.79
C LEU A 4 -17.53 -5.05 -28.24
N TRP A 5 -16.56 -4.79 -27.35
CA TRP A 5 -16.20 -3.47 -26.80
C TRP A 5 -16.95 -2.98 -25.54
N ARG A 6 -16.58 -3.53 -24.38
CA ARG A 6 -16.61 -2.71 -23.15
C ARG A 6 -15.48 -3.05 -22.18
N GLN A 7 -14.27 -3.23 -22.70
CA GLN A 7 -13.07 -2.97 -21.89
C GLN A 7 -12.95 -1.46 -21.71
N ARG A 8 -13.81 -0.88 -20.84
CA ARG A 8 -13.64 0.48 -20.35
C ARG A 8 -12.26 0.54 -19.72
N ARG A 9 -11.37 1.33 -20.31
CA ARG A 9 -10.13 1.76 -19.67
C ARG A 9 -10.52 2.31 -18.30
N SER A 10 -10.20 1.56 -17.26
CA SER A 10 -10.56 1.85 -15.87
C SER A 10 -9.67 2.95 -15.28
N TRP A 11 -9.33 3.94 -16.12
CA TRP A 11 -8.39 5.02 -15.85
C TRP A 11 -9.11 6.34 -16.06
N LEU A 12 -9.01 7.23 -15.08
CA LEU A 12 -9.57 8.57 -15.12
C LEU A 12 -8.42 9.56 -14.95
N GLU A 13 -8.50 10.69 -15.62
CA GLU A 13 -7.63 11.83 -15.34
C GLU A 13 -8.45 12.86 -14.56
N GLU A 14 -8.00 13.22 -13.37
CA GLU A 14 -8.66 14.15 -12.45
C GLU A 14 -7.55 14.94 -11.74
N ASP A 15 -7.58 16.27 -11.83
CA ASP A 15 -6.55 17.18 -11.29
C ASP A 15 -5.11 16.88 -11.76
N GLY A 16 -4.95 16.46 -13.02
CA GLY A 16 -3.65 16.08 -13.58
C GLY A 16 -3.08 14.76 -13.03
N LEU A 17 -3.87 14.03 -12.23
CA LEU A 17 -3.52 12.72 -11.70
C LEU A 17 -4.30 11.63 -12.43
N ILE A 18 -3.62 10.51 -12.66
CA ILE A 18 -4.26 9.30 -13.19
C ILE A 18 -4.83 8.50 -12.03
N TRP A 19 -6.12 8.21 -12.08
CA TRP A 19 -6.84 7.39 -11.11
C TRP A 19 -7.26 6.07 -11.73
N ARG A 20 -7.36 5.02 -10.92
CA ARG A 20 -8.02 3.77 -11.31
C ARG A 20 -9.15 3.42 -10.36
N TYR A 21 -10.18 2.76 -10.88
CA TYR A 21 -11.19 2.15 -10.03
C TYR A 21 -10.66 0.89 -9.36
N PHE A 22 -10.67 0.86 -8.03
CA PHE A 22 -10.33 -0.31 -7.23
C PHE A 22 -11.51 -1.27 -7.21
N ARG A 23 -11.33 -2.46 -7.79
CA ARG A 23 -12.31 -3.56 -7.71
C ARG A 23 -12.02 -4.39 -6.47
N GLY A 24 -12.33 -3.86 -5.29
CA GLY A 24 -12.33 -4.61 -4.03
C GLY A 24 -13.70 -5.23 -3.77
N LEU A 25 -13.75 -6.44 -3.23
CA LEU A 25 -15.00 -7.14 -2.89
C LEU A 25 -15.79 -6.50 -1.73
N THR A 26 -15.16 -5.61 -0.95
CA THR A 26 -15.62 -5.21 0.38
C THR A 26 -15.55 -3.71 0.66
N THR A 27 -15.13 -2.90 -0.31
CA THR A 27 -15.04 -1.44 -0.14
C THR A 27 -16.12 -0.81 -0.98
N GLU A 28 -16.85 0.13 -0.39
CA GLU A 28 -17.94 0.93 -0.97
C GLU A 28 -17.78 1.07 -2.50
N GLU A 29 -18.84 0.74 -3.24
CA GLU A 29 -18.86 0.82 -4.70
C GLU A 29 -18.25 2.16 -5.16
N GLY A 30 -17.06 2.10 -5.80
CA GLY A 30 -16.44 3.28 -6.41
C GLY A 30 -15.14 3.79 -5.79
N ALA A 31 -14.50 3.09 -4.85
CA ALA A 31 -13.17 3.49 -4.35
C ALA A 31 -12.16 3.68 -5.52
N LYS A 32 -11.61 4.88 -5.67
CA LYS A 32 -10.56 5.22 -6.65
C LYS A 32 -9.17 5.16 -5.99
N GLN A 33 -8.16 4.78 -6.76
CA GLN A 33 -6.75 4.83 -6.36
C GLN A 33 -5.95 5.74 -7.29
N ALA A 34 -5.20 6.69 -6.73
CA ALA A 34 -4.29 7.52 -7.49
C ALA A 34 -3.04 6.72 -7.90
N LEU A 35 -2.63 6.87 -9.15
CA LEU A 35 -1.38 6.34 -9.67
C LEU A 35 -0.23 7.19 -9.14
N VAL A 36 0.79 6.53 -8.59
CA VAL A 36 1.92 7.19 -7.94
C VAL A 36 3.21 6.97 -8.77
N PRO A 37 3.73 8.01 -9.46
CA PRO A 37 5.06 7.99 -10.08
C PRO A 37 6.16 7.64 -9.07
N ARG A 38 7.30 7.14 -9.55
CA ARG A 38 8.39 6.68 -8.68
C ARG A 38 8.89 7.78 -7.74
N ASP A 39 8.98 8.99 -8.25
CA ASP A 39 9.58 10.15 -7.58
C ASP A 39 8.85 10.51 -6.29
N ILE A 40 7.51 10.39 -6.29
CA ILE A 40 6.68 10.75 -5.13
C ILE A 40 6.40 9.58 -4.17
N ARG A 41 6.87 8.36 -4.47
CA ARG A 41 6.65 7.20 -3.57
C ARG A 41 7.32 7.39 -2.21
N ASN A 42 8.48 8.03 -2.20
CA ASN A 42 9.22 8.32 -0.97
C ASN A 42 8.53 9.37 -0.08
N GLU A 43 7.57 10.12 -0.61
CA GLU A 43 6.73 11.04 0.16
C GLU A 43 5.46 10.34 0.67
N VAL A 44 4.91 9.43 -0.14
CA VAL A 44 3.72 8.64 0.22
C VAL A 44 4.02 7.66 1.37
N MET A 45 5.16 6.98 1.34
CA MET A 45 5.48 5.93 2.30
C MET A 45 5.58 6.41 3.76
N PRO A 46 6.29 7.50 4.09
CA PRO A 46 6.29 8.06 5.44
C PRO A 46 4.88 8.45 5.91
N CYS A 47 4.07 9.06 5.03
CA CYS A 47 2.70 9.44 5.37
C CYS A 47 1.83 8.23 5.75
N MET A 48 2.07 7.08 5.12
CA MET A 48 1.27 5.86 5.30
C MET A 48 1.79 4.91 6.39
N HIS A 49 3.08 4.98 6.74
CA HIS A 49 3.73 4.12 7.73
C HIS A 49 4.16 4.86 8.99
N ASP A 50 4.80 6.03 8.86
CA ASP A 50 5.45 6.77 9.95
C ASP A 50 4.54 7.80 10.63
N SER A 51 3.38 8.09 10.04
CA SER A 51 2.41 8.98 10.67
C SER A 51 2.03 8.50 12.08
N ARG A 52 1.85 9.44 13.01
CA ARG A 52 1.41 9.15 14.40
C ARG A 52 0.11 8.33 14.44
N TYR A 53 -0.77 8.55 13.46
CA TYR A 53 -2.02 7.81 13.29
C TYR A 53 -1.82 6.49 12.52
N ALA A 54 -0.73 6.40 11.75
CA ALA A 54 -0.37 5.21 11.03
C ALA A 54 0.26 4.14 11.93
N GLY A 55 0.90 4.53 13.03
CA GLY A 55 1.27 3.66 14.14
C GLY A 55 2.35 2.61 13.84
N HIS A 56 3.13 2.77 12.77
CA HIS A 56 4.16 1.79 12.38
C HIS A 56 3.60 0.37 12.24
N LEU A 57 2.41 0.23 11.66
CA LEU A 57 1.75 -1.05 11.52
C LEU A 57 2.60 -2.03 10.69
N GLY A 58 2.37 -3.32 10.91
CA GLY A 58 3.04 -4.38 10.14
C GLY A 58 2.72 -4.32 8.64
N GLU A 59 3.58 -4.97 7.85
CA GLU A 59 3.57 -4.97 6.37
C GLU A 59 2.16 -5.09 5.75
N ARG A 60 1.36 -6.05 6.23
CA ARG A 60 0.01 -6.32 5.72
C ARG A 60 -0.95 -5.13 5.91
N GLN A 61 -0.88 -4.48 7.06
CA GLN A 61 -1.77 -3.37 7.39
C GLN A 61 -1.34 -2.08 6.68
N THR A 62 -0.03 -1.82 6.62
CA THR A 62 0.51 -0.73 5.79
C THR A 62 0.14 -0.92 4.33
N LEU A 63 0.25 -2.14 3.79
CA LEU A 63 -0.14 -2.43 2.41
C LEU A 63 -1.64 -2.20 2.17
N ALA A 64 -2.50 -2.63 3.10
CA ALA A 64 -3.94 -2.39 3.00
C ALA A 64 -4.28 -0.89 2.99
N ARG A 65 -3.61 -0.10 3.85
CA ARG A 65 -3.78 1.35 3.91
C ARG A 65 -3.27 2.05 2.65
N VAL A 66 -2.11 1.67 2.13
CA VAL A 66 -1.58 2.22 0.88
C VAL A 66 -2.54 1.88 -0.27
N LYS A 67 -3.04 0.63 -0.32
CA LYS A 67 -3.99 0.18 -1.35
C LYS A 67 -5.36 0.82 -1.27
N SER A 68 -5.77 1.44 -0.17
CA SER A 68 -7.07 2.11 -0.13
C SER A 68 -7.08 3.44 -0.90
N ARG A 69 -5.89 4.03 -1.17
CA ARG A 69 -5.78 5.37 -1.77
C ARG A 69 -4.87 5.44 -2.99
N PHE A 70 -3.87 4.56 -3.07
CA PHE A 70 -2.81 4.66 -4.07
C PHE A 70 -2.63 3.35 -4.83
N TYR A 71 -1.98 3.47 -5.98
CA TYR A 71 -1.55 2.34 -6.79
C TYR A 71 -0.22 2.62 -7.50
N TRP A 72 0.62 1.61 -7.55
CA TRP A 72 1.72 1.49 -8.50
C TRP A 72 2.12 0.02 -8.66
N PRO A 73 2.74 -0.36 -9.79
CA PRO A 73 3.21 -1.72 -10.00
C PRO A 73 4.19 -2.15 -8.93
N ARG A 74 4.03 -3.38 -8.42
CA ARG A 74 4.89 -4.01 -7.39
C ARG A 74 4.94 -3.27 -6.03
N MET A 75 3.93 -2.45 -5.71
CA MET A 75 3.89 -1.71 -4.43
C MET A 75 4.01 -2.57 -3.17
N SER A 76 3.62 -3.84 -3.22
CA SER A 76 3.79 -4.75 -2.09
C SER A 76 5.25 -4.98 -1.73
N GLY A 77 6.15 -5.02 -2.72
CA GLY A 77 7.59 -5.13 -2.49
C GLY A 77 8.15 -3.86 -1.87
N ASP A 78 7.77 -2.70 -2.40
CA ASP A 78 8.18 -1.39 -1.86
C ASP A 78 7.72 -1.22 -0.40
N VAL A 79 6.45 -1.56 -0.10
CA VAL A 79 5.90 -1.51 1.26
C VAL A 79 6.64 -2.46 2.20
N GLN A 80 6.91 -3.69 1.76
CA GLN A 80 7.65 -4.66 2.56
C GLN A 80 9.06 -4.14 2.88
N THR A 81 9.80 -3.67 1.89
CA THR A 81 11.14 -3.12 2.06
C THR A 81 11.12 -1.94 3.04
N TRP A 82 10.14 -1.05 2.93
CA TRP A 82 9.99 0.09 3.83
C TRP A 82 9.76 -0.34 5.28
N CYS A 83 8.79 -1.22 5.53
CA CYS A 83 8.49 -1.70 6.87
C CYS A 83 9.67 -2.46 7.50
N ARG A 84 10.47 -3.17 6.69
CA ARG A 84 11.67 -3.89 7.14
C ARG A 84 12.84 -2.97 7.48
N THR A 85 13.00 -1.88 6.73
CA THR A 85 14.09 -0.90 6.91
C THR A 85 13.73 0.18 7.94
N CYS A 86 12.48 0.23 8.41
CA CYS A 86 12.05 1.16 9.44
C CYS A 86 12.77 0.90 10.78
N THR A 87 13.62 1.85 11.18
CA THR A 87 14.42 1.78 12.41
C THR A 87 13.55 1.79 13.67
N GLN A 88 12.41 2.50 13.65
CA GLN A 88 11.47 2.52 14.78
C GLN A 88 10.79 1.16 14.98
N CYS A 89 10.37 0.51 13.89
CA CYS A 89 9.87 -0.85 13.91
C CYS A 89 10.92 -1.84 14.40
N ALA A 90 12.16 -1.74 13.89
CA ALA A 90 13.27 -2.60 14.27
C ALA A 90 13.60 -2.49 15.77
N ARG A 91 13.61 -1.27 16.33
CA ARG A 91 13.85 -1.03 17.76
C ARG A 91 12.77 -1.63 18.66
N ARG A 92 11.51 -1.68 18.21
CA ARG A 92 10.39 -2.27 18.97
C ARG A 92 10.36 -3.79 18.90
N LYS A 93 10.90 -4.40 17.84
CA LYS A 93 11.02 -5.86 17.75
C LYS A 93 12.10 -6.33 18.73
N VAL A 94 11.67 -6.71 19.93
CA VAL A 94 12.53 -7.41 20.88
C VAL A 94 12.96 -8.73 20.23
N PRO A 95 14.26 -9.05 20.15
CA PRO A 95 14.69 -10.38 19.75
C PRO A 95 14.03 -11.39 20.68
N THR A 96 13.21 -12.28 20.14
CA THR A 96 12.73 -13.42 20.91
C THR A 96 13.97 -14.23 21.28
N LYS A 97 14.41 -14.13 22.54
CA LYS A 97 15.29 -15.13 23.11
C LYS A 97 14.52 -16.44 22.97
N ASN A 98 14.98 -17.32 22.08
CA ASN A 98 14.48 -18.68 22.05
C ASN A 98 14.90 -19.30 23.38
N ASN A 99 14.05 -19.17 24.42
CA ASN A 99 14.17 -19.87 25.70
C ASN A 99 13.85 -21.36 25.52
N ARG A 100 14.28 -21.96 24.40
CA ARG A 100 14.31 -23.41 24.29
C ARG A 100 15.49 -23.85 25.15
N ALA A 101 15.18 -24.36 26.33
CA ALA A 101 16.16 -25.05 27.14
C ALA A 101 16.84 -26.12 26.27
N PRO A 102 18.17 -26.27 26.33
CA PRO A 102 18.84 -27.42 25.73
C PRO A 102 18.23 -28.70 26.33
N MET A 103 17.96 -29.70 25.49
CA MET A 103 17.62 -31.05 25.97
C MET A 103 18.87 -31.74 26.51
#